data_AF-A0A8T3LPP6-F1
#
_entry.id   AF-A0A8T3LPP6-F1
#
_cell.length_a   1.000
_cell.length_b   1.000
_cell.length_c   1.000
_cell.angle_alpha   90.00
_cell.angle_beta   90.00
_cell.angle_gamma   90.00
#
_symmetry.space_group_name_H-M   'P 1'
#
loop_
_entity.id
_entity.type
_entity.pdbx_description
1 polymer ?
#
loop_
_entity_poly.entity_id
_entity_poly.type
_entity_poly.pdbx_seq_one_letter_code
_entity_poly.pdbx_strand_id
1 'polypeptide(L)' 'SLTVLAEMQQQGLVKHIVLSNVTPTQVAEARKIAEIVCVQNEYNIAHRADDAMIDALAHDGIAYVPFFPLGGFTPL' A
#
# COMPACT_ATOMS: atom_id res chain seq x y z
N SER A 1 -14.73 6.41 5.54
CA SER A 1 -13.86 7.09 4.57
C SER A 1 -12.43 7.11 5.10
N LEU A 2 -11.43 7.44 4.28
CA LEU A 2 -10.05 7.61 4.77
C LEU A 2 -9.93 8.73 5.81
N THR A 3 -10.74 9.79 5.70
CA THR A 3 -10.78 10.89 6.68
C THR A 3 -11.15 10.43 8.09
N VAL A 4 -12.10 9.51 8.22
CA VAL A 4 -12.47 8.93 9.53
C VAL A 4 -11.31 8.16 10.14
N LEU A 5 -10.57 7.38 9.33
CA LEU A 5 -9.38 6.68 9.82
C LEU A 5 -8.27 7.67 10.22
N ALA A 6 -8.12 8.77 9.49
CA ALA A 6 -7.18 9.84 9.82
C ALA A 6 -7.53 10.50 11.17
N GLU A 7 -8.80 10.79 11.42
CA GLU A 7 -9.27 11.31 12.71
C GLU A 7 -9.00 10.34 13.85
N MET A 8 -9.27 9.04 13.65
CA MET A 8 -8.94 8.00 14.62
C MET A 8 -7.43 7.87 14.87
N GLN A 9 -6.61 8.12 13.84
CA GLN A 9 -5.15 8.15 13.97
C GLN A 9 -4.70 9.35 14.81
N GLN A 10 -5.25 10.53 14.56
CA GLN A 10 -4.98 11.75 15.35
C GLN A 10 -5.40 11.60 16.82
N GLN A 11 -6.49 10.87 17.08
CA GLN A 11 -6.97 10.54 18.43
C GLN A 11 -6.14 9.43 19.11
N GLY A 12 -5.20 8.80 18.40
CA GLY A 12 -4.39 7.69 18.91
C GLY A 12 -5.13 6.35 19.03
N LEU A 13 -6.36 6.25 18.50
CA LEU A 13 -7.15 5.02 18.47
C LEU A 13 -6.65 4.05 17.40
N VAL A 14 -6.07 4.59 16.33
CA VAL A 14 -5.42 3.85 15.25
C VAL A 14 -3.96 4.27 15.21
N LYS A 15 -3.03 3.32 15.27
CA LYS A 15 -1.59 3.65 15.22
C LYS A 15 -1.08 3.85 13.80
N HIS A 16 -1.50 2.98 12.87
CA HIS A 16 -0.99 2.91 11.51
C HIS A 16 -2.10 2.68 10.51
N ILE A 17 -2.01 3.32 9.36
CA ILE A 17 -2.92 3.13 8.22
C ILE A 17 -2.14 2.54 7.06
N VAL A 18 -2.75 1.55 6.42
CA VAL A 18 -2.19 0.79 5.30
C VAL A 18 -3.22 0.77 4.17
N LEU A 19 -2.76 0.78 2.93
CA LEU A 19 -3.62 0.71 1.74
C LEU A 19 -3.51 -0.66 1.08
N SER A 20 -4.60 -1.13 0.49
CA SER A 20 -4.64 -2.41 -0.22
C SER A 20 -5.32 -2.28 -1.58
N ASN A 21 -4.77 -2.93 -2.60
CA ASN A 21 -5.26 -2.94 -3.98
C ASN A 21 -5.42 -1.54 -4.57
N VAL A 22 -4.36 -0.75 -4.45
CA VAL A 22 -4.34 0.67 -4.84
C VAL A 22 -3.36 0.96 -5.96
N THR A 23 -3.67 1.98 -6.74
CA THR A 23 -2.77 2.55 -7.76
C THR A 23 -1.81 3.58 -7.13
N PRO A 24 -0.71 3.94 -7.80
CA PRO A 24 0.17 5.03 -7.36
C PRO A 24 -0.56 6.35 -7.13
N THR A 25 -1.53 6.69 -7.99
CA THR A 25 -2.36 7.89 -7.84
C THR A 25 -3.18 7.84 -6.55
N GLN A 26 -3.78 6.68 -6.22
CA GLN A 26 -4.54 6.53 -4.97
C GLN A 26 -3.65 6.63 -3.73
N VAL A 27 -2.41 6.14 -3.80
CA VAL A 27 -1.43 6.34 -2.72
C VAL A 27 -1.10 7.83 -2.56
N ALA A 28 -0.84 8.54 -3.66
CA ALA A 28 -0.56 9.96 -3.62
C ALA A 28 -1.73 10.77 -3.03
N GLU A 29 -2.97 10.45 -3.40
CA GLU A 29 -4.16 11.10 -2.81
C GLU A 29 -4.35 10.74 -1.33
N ALA A 30 -4.15 9.49 -0.95
CA ALA A 30 -4.32 9.05 0.43
C ALA A 30 -3.31 9.72 1.39
N ARG A 31 -2.07 9.92 0.92
CA ARG A 31 -1.02 10.61 1.68
C ARG A 31 -1.32 12.09 1.93
N LYS A 32 -2.24 12.71 1.19
CA LYS A 32 -2.73 14.07 1.48
C LYS A 32 -3.67 14.10 2.70
N ILE A 33 -4.18 12.93 3.12
CA ILE A 33 -5.22 12.81 4.16
C ILE A 33 -4.66 12.21 5.45
N ALA A 34 -3.79 11.21 5.36
CA ALA A 34 -3.25 10.51 6.52
C ALA A 34 -1.83 10.01 6.30
N GLU A 35 -1.13 9.67 7.39
CA GLU A 35 0.16 8.98 7.31
C GLU A 35 -0.05 7.51 6.91
N ILE A 36 0.44 7.17 5.71
CA ILE A 36 0.36 5.81 5.15
C ILE A 36 1.73 5.14 5.32
N VAL A 37 1.76 4.03 6.04
CA VAL A 37 3.02 3.34 6.36
C VAL A 37 3.31 2.13 5.49
N CYS A 38 2.29 1.62 4.77
CA CYS A 38 2.42 0.45 3.92
C CYS A 38 1.40 0.46 2.78
N VAL A 39 1.78 -0.18 1.67
CA VAL A 39 0.88 -0.60 0.58
C VAL A 39 0.93 -2.12 0.46
N GLN A 40 -0.23 -2.74 0.24
CA GLN A 40 -0.35 -4.17 -0.02
C GLN A 40 -1.10 -4.42 -1.34
N ASN A 41 -0.37 -4.92 -2.34
CA ASN A 41 -0.89 -5.21 -3.67
C ASN A 41 -0.45 -6.61 -4.12
N GLU A 42 -0.99 -7.08 -5.25
CA GLU A 42 -0.53 -8.33 -5.88
C GLU A 42 0.84 -8.10 -6.50
N TYR A 43 1.81 -8.92 -6.11
CA TYR A 43 3.11 -8.89 -6.76
C TYR A 43 3.80 -10.24 -6.63
N ASN A 44 4.29 -10.73 -7.75
CA ASN A 44 5.04 -11.98 -7.86
C ASN A 44 5.81 -12.01 -9.19
N ILE A 45 6.51 -13.12 -9.44
CA ILE A 45 7.32 -13.26 -10.65
C ILE A 45 6.52 -13.11 -11.97
N ALA A 46 5.24 -13.45 -11.98
CA ALA A 46 4.35 -13.26 -13.14
C ALA A 46 3.65 -11.88 -13.15
N HIS A 47 3.41 -11.28 -11.98
CA HIS A 47 2.69 -10.02 -11.83
C HIS A 47 3.63 -8.94 -11.28
N ARG A 48 4.25 -8.19 -12.20
CA ARG A 48 5.29 -7.17 -11.90
C ARG A 48 4.88 -5.74 -12.24
N ALA A 49 3.58 -5.47 -12.33
CA ALA A 49 3.06 -4.15 -12.70
C ALA A 49 3.51 -3.03 -11.73
N ASP A 50 3.82 -3.40 -10.49
CA ASP A 50 4.15 -2.46 -9.42
C ASP A 50 5.65 -2.15 -9.28
N ASP A 51 6.54 -2.62 -10.17
CA ASP A 51 8.00 -2.38 -10.07
C ASP A 51 8.33 -0.89 -9.81
N ALA A 52 7.77 0.03 -10.61
CA ALA A 52 8.00 1.47 -10.45
C ALA A 52 7.37 2.04 -9.15
N MET A 53 6.27 1.44 -8.69
CA MET A 53 5.62 1.83 -7.45
C MET A 53 6.43 1.39 -6.24
N ILE A 54 7.01 0.19 -6.27
CA ILE A 54 7.90 -0.34 -5.25
C ILE A 54 9.11 0.58 -5.09
N ASP A 55 9.74 1.00 -6.19
CA ASP A 55 10.87 1.93 -6.17
C ASP A 55 10.48 3.29 -5.56
N ALA A 56 9.31 3.83 -5.93
CA ALA A 56 8.82 5.09 -5.40
C ALA A 56 8.50 5.00 -3.90
N LEU A 57 7.85 3.92 -3.46
CA LEU A 57 7.55 3.68 -2.04
C LEU A 57 8.83 3.49 -1.22
N ALA A 58 9.82 2.78 -1.76
CA ALA A 58 11.12 2.61 -1.13
C ALA A 58 11.85 3.95 -0.95
N HIS A 59 11.81 4.83 -1.95
CA HIS A 59 12.36 6.19 -1.85
C HIS A 59 11.67 6.99 -0.73
N ASP A 60 10.36 6.82 -0.58
CA ASP A 60 9.54 7.52 0.41
C ASP A 60 9.53 6.87 1.80
N GLY A 61 10.23 5.74 1.99
CA GLY A 61 10.25 5.00 3.25
C GLY A 61 8.94 4.30 3.61
N ILE A 62 8.09 4.01 2.62
CA ILE A 62 6.81 3.31 2.79
C ILE A 62 7.00 1.84 2.45
N ALA A 63 6.54 0.94 3.32
CA ALA A 63 6.66 -0.50 3.07
C ALA A 63 5.75 -0.95 1.92
N TYR A 64 6.20 -1.93 1.15
CA TYR A 64 5.37 -2.67 0.20
C TYR A 64 5.29 -4.14 0.65
N VAL A 65 4.08 -4.67 0.80
CA VAL A 65 3.83 -6.04 1.24
C VAL A 65 3.09 -6.79 0.12
N PRO A 66 3.73 -7.73 -0.59
CA PRO A 66 3.07 -8.47 -1.66
C PRO A 66 2.10 -9.51 -1.10
N PHE A 67 0.89 -9.61 -1.67
CA PHE A 67 0.09 -10.83 -1.57
C PHE A 67 0.28 -11.71 -2.82
N PHE A 68 0.00 -13.01 -2.68
CA PHE A 68 0.36 -14.05 -3.65
C PHE A 68 1.83 -14.02 -4.13
N PRO A 69 2.83 -13.94 -3.22
CA PRO A 69 4.23 -13.80 -3.61
C PRO A 69 4.77 -15.01 -4.40
N LEU A 70 4.13 -16.19 -4.30
CA LEU A 70 4.50 -17.42 -5.01
C LEU A 70 3.58 -17.71 -6.21
N GLY A 71 2.75 -16.75 -6.62
CA GLY A 71 1.65 -16.99 -7.55
C GLY A 71 0.40 -17.54 -6.85
N GLY A 72 -0.74 -17.49 -7.55
CA GLY A 72 -2.02 -18.01 -7.07
C GLY A 72 -2.12 -19.53 -7.16
N PHE A 73 -3.33 -20.03 -7.42
CA PHE A 73 -3.61 -21.48 -7.49
C PHE A 73 -3.23 -22.13 -8.82
N THR A 74 -2.71 -21.37 -9.78
CA THR A 74 -2.29 -21.87 -11.10
C THR A 74 -0.75 -21.91 -11.15
N PRO A 75 -0.14 -22.97 -11.72
CA PRO A 75 1.30 -23.00 -11.95
C PRO A 75 1.76 -21.79 -12.76
N LEU A 76 2.88 -21.21 -12.33
CA LEU A 76 3.61 -20.18 -13.07
C LEU A 76 4.35 -20.77 -14.26
#